data_AF-A0A6I4U6C3-F1
#
_entry.id   AF-A0A6I4U6C3-F1
#
_cell.length_a   1.000
_cell.length_b   1.000
_cell.length_c   1.000
_cell.angle_alpha   90.00
_cell.angle_beta   90.00
_cell.angle_gamma   90.00
#
_symmetry.space_group_name_H-M   'P 1'
#
loop_
_entity.id
_entity.type
_entity.pdbx_description
1 polymer ?
#
loop_
_entity_poly.entity_id
_entity_poly.type
_entity_poly.pdbx_seq_one_letter_code
_entity_poly.pdbx_strand_id
1 'polypeptide(L)'
;MKTPFDTVLRLRRREIDETRIALHTRTAQLAEIDRDSEALEQELARERKAFGESWSASAEAFIKRRKFQHAQLAQERATISQDVDRLRQAAIDAHGSQHVLETAVEAFRADHDRRMAQAAQRETDDLCAARHTSSFRQIGKPEPLRPSTR
;
A
#
# COMPACT_ATOMS: atom_id res chain seq x y z
N MET A 1 -4.02 11.39 17.65
CA MET A 1 -3.70 10.20 18.48
C MET A 1 -2.69 9.35 17.73
N LYS A 2 -1.59 8.96 18.38
CA LYS A 2 -0.59 8.02 17.81
C LYS A 2 -1.11 6.60 17.99
N THR A 3 -1.10 5.77 16.94
CA THR A 3 -1.55 4.37 17.04
C THR A 3 -0.37 3.41 17.13
N PRO A 4 -0.53 2.21 17.72
CA PRO A 4 0.51 1.18 17.73
C PRO A 4 0.95 0.74 16.33
N PHE A 5 0.13 1.00 15.30
CA PHE A 5 0.35 0.57 13.92
C PHE A 5 1.10 1.60 13.07
N ASP A 6 1.32 2.83 13.57
CA ASP A 6 1.87 3.94 12.77
C ASP A 6 3.23 3.62 12.14
N THR A 7 4.11 2.91 12.86
CA THR A 7 5.43 2.49 12.35
C THR A 7 5.28 1.48 11.22
N VAL A 8 4.38 0.50 11.37
CA VAL A 8 4.15 -0.54 10.37
C VAL A 8 3.51 0.06 9.12
N LEU A 9 2.54 0.97 9.27
CA LEU A 9 1.94 1.69 8.13
C LEU A 9 2.97 2.50 7.34
N ARG A 10 3.89 3.18 8.04
CA ARG A 10 4.97 3.92 7.37
C ARG A 10 5.89 2.99 6.58
N LEU A 11 6.25 1.85 7.16
CA LEU A 11 7.07 0.84 6.48
C LEU A 11 6.36 0.31 5.23
N ARG A 12 5.09 -0.08 5.35
CA ARG A 12 4.29 -0.60 4.22
C ARG A 12 4.15 0.41 3.09
N ARG A 13 3.93 1.68 3.42
CA ARG A 13 3.84 2.73 2.41
C ARG A 13 5.14 2.86 1.61
N ARG A 14 6.28 2.78 2.29
CA ARG A 14 7.60 2.78 1.64
C ARG A 14 7.77 1.56 0.72
N GLU A 15 7.40 0.38 1.16
CA GLU A 15 7.48 -0.84 0.34
C GLU A 15 6.59 -0.76 -0.92
N ILE A 16 5.40 -0.17 -0.81
CA ILE A 16 4.51 0.07 -1.96
C ILE A 16 5.13 1.08 -2.92
N ASP A 17 5.71 2.17 -2.40
CA ASP A 17 6.39 3.17 -3.23
C ASP A 17 7.59 2.56 -3.97
N GLU A 18 8.40 1.74 -3.29
CA GLU A 18 9.53 1.02 -3.88
C GLU A 18 9.06 0.03 -4.97
N THR A 19 7.99 -0.72 -4.71
CA THR A 19 7.40 -1.65 -5.68
C THR A 19 6.86 -0.91 -6.92
N ARG A 20 6.22 0.24 -6.71
CA ARG A 20 5.71 1.10 -7.79
C ARG A 20 6.85 1.62 -8.68
N ILE A 21 7.94 2.08 -8.08
CA ILE A 21 9.13 2.54 -8.82
C ILE A 21 9.71 1.39 -9.63
N ALA A 22 9.88 0.21 -9.02
CA ALA A 22 10.39 -0.97 -9.70
C ALA A 22 9.51 -1.37 -10.90
N LEU A 23 8.18 -1.39 -10.72
CA LEU A 23 7.23 -1.71 -11.78
C LEU A 23 7.32 -0.72 -12.95
N HIS A 24 7.44 0.57 -12.65
CA HIS A 24 7.61 1.60 -13.67
C HIS A 24 8.89 1.38 -14.48
N THR A 25 10.03 1.16 -13.80
CA THR A 25 11.32 0.89 -14.44
C THR A 25 11.25 -0.35 -15.34
N ARG A 26 10.69 -1.47 -14.86
CA ARG A 26 10.58 -2.70 -15.66
C ARG A 26 9.62 -2.56 -16.85
N THR A 27 8.54 -1.80 -16.69
CA THR A 27 7.61 -1.53 -17.79
C THR A 27 8.27 -0.65 -18.86
N ALA A 28 9.08 0.34 -18.45
CA ALA A 28 9.85 1.15 -19.38
C ALA A 28 10.88 0.31 -20.16
N GLN A 29 11.57 -0.62 -19.48
CA GLN A 29 12.48 -1.57 -20.13
C GLN A 29 11.78 -2.48 -21.13
N LEU A 30 10.56 -2.94 -20.83
CA LEU A 30 9.76 -3.73 -21.77
C LEU A 30 9.45 -2.92 -23.04
N ALA A 31 9.09 -1.64 -22.88
CA ALA A 31 8.83 -0.75 -24.00
C ALA A 31 10.10 -0.39 -24.80
N GLU A 32 11.28 -0.43 -24.19
CA GLU A 32 12.57 -0.34 -24.90
C GLU A 32 12.81 -1.59 -25.76
N ILE A 33 12.63 -2.78 -25.20
CA ILE A 33 12.81 -4.04 -25.94
C ILE A 33 11.82 -4.17 -27.10
N ASP A 34 10.57 -3.75 -26.90
CA ASP A 34 9.56 -3.76 -27.97
C ASP A 34 9.98 -2.81 -29.11
N ARG A 35 10.51 -1.61 -28.80
CA ARG A 35 11.05 -0.68 -29.80
C ARG A 35 12.27 -1.24 -30.53
N ASP A 36 13.19 -1.87 -29.81
CA ASP A 36 14.39 -2.49 -30.40
C ASP A 36 14.02 -3.66 -31.31
N SER A 37 12.99 -4.43 -30.93
CA SER A 37 12.45 -5.52 -31.74
C SER A 37 11.83 -4.99 -33.04
N GLU A 38 11.01 -3.94 -32.96
CA GLU A 38 10.44 -3.28 -34.14
C GLU A 38 11.52 -2.68 -35.05
N ALA A 39 12.55 -2.05 -34.48
CA ALA A 39 13.67 -1.51 -35.25
C ALA A 39 14.42 -2.61 -35.99
N LEU A 40 14.69 -3.74 -35.32
CA LEU A 40 15.32 -4.92 -35.92
C LEU A 40 14.50 -5.49 -37.08
N GLU A 41 13.18 -5.57 -36.94
CA GLU A 41 12.27 -6.02 -38.01
C GLU A 41 12.28 -5.07 -39.21
N GLN A 42 12.29 -3.76 -38.96
CA GLN A 42 12.37 -2.75 -40.02
C GLN A 42 13.70 -2.83 -40.77
N GLU A 43 14.82 -3.00 -40.06
CA GLU A 43 16.14 -3.22 -40.68
C GLU A 43 16.12 -4.47 -41.56
N LEU A 44 15.61 -5.59 -41.04
CA LEU A 44 15.46 -6.83 -41.80
C LEU A 44 14.62 -6.65 -43.07
N ALA A 45 13.52 -5.91 -42.99
CA ALA A 45 12.68 -5.63 -44.14
C ALA A 45 13.41 -4.77 -45.20
N ARG A 46 14.21 -3.78 -44.78
CA ARG A 46 15.03 -2.95 -45.69
C ARG A 46 16.12 -3.78 -46.36
N GLU A 47 16.84 -4.60 -45.59
CA GLU A 47 17.90 -5.44 -46.12
C GLU A 47 17.35 -6.51 -47.08
N ARG A 48 16.22 -7.15 -46.77
CA ARG A 48 15.55 -8.07 -47.70
C ARG A 48 15.20 -7.44 -49.04
N LYS A 49 14.78 -6.17 -49.05
CA LYS A 49 14.53 -5.43 -50.30
C LYS A 49 15.82 -5.21 -51.10
N ALA A 50 16.89 -4.81 -50.43
CA ALA A 50 18.19 -4.57 -51.07
C ALA A 50 18.83 -5.86 -51.61
N PHE A 51 18.71 -6.99 -50.90
CA PHE A 51 19.26 -8.27 -51.35
C PHE A 51 18.51 -8.91 -52.53
N GLY A 52 17.29 -8.45 -52.84
CA GLY A 52 16.62 -8.83 -54.10
C GLY A 52 17.41 -8.41 -55.35
N GLU A 53 18.39 -7.52 -55.21
CA GLU A 53 19.15 -6.91 -56.31
C GLU A 53 20.59 -7.45 -56.45
N SER A 54 21.15 -8.13 -55.43
CA SER A 54 22.53 -8.67 -55.47
C SER A 54 22.73 -9.79 -54.45
N TRP A 55 22.98 -11.02 -54.92
CA TRP A 55 23.09 -12.20 -54.06
C TRP A 55 24.57 -12.62 -53.89
N SER A 56 25.07 -12.63 -52.66
CA SER A 56 26.35 -13.29 -52.34
C SER A 56 26.36 -13.87 -50.92
N ALA A 57 27.36 -14.71 -50.64
CA ALA A 57 27.56 -15.52 -49.42
C ALA A 57 27.48 -14.76 -48.07
N SER A 58 27.48 -13.42 -48.08
CA SER A 58 27.25 -12.57 -46.91
C SER A 58 25.87 -12.77 -46.26
N ALA A 59 24.86 -13.22 -47.02
CA ALA A 59 23.47 -13.31 -46.56
C ALA A 59 23.25 -14.34 -45.44
N GLU A 60 23.96 -15.47 -45.42
CA GLU A 60 23.75 -16.52 -44.41
C GLU A 60 24.28 -16.12 -43.03
N ALA A 61 25.52 -15.58 -42.98
CA ALA A 61 26.11 -15.04 -41.75
C ALA A 61 25.26 -13.90 -41.18
N PHE A 62 24.73 -13.04 -42.05
CA PHE A 62 23.79 -11.99 -41.69
C PHE A 62 22.51 -12.56 -41.05
N ILE A 63 21.82 -13.48 -41.73
CA ILE A 63 20.58 -14.11 -41.22
C ILE A 63 20.83 -14.78 -39.87
N LYS A 64 21.95 -15.50 -39.71
CA LYS A 64 22.31 -16.15 -38.46
C LYS A 64 22.47 -15.15 -37.33
N ARG A 65 23.19 -14.04 -37.56
CA ARG A 65 23.35 -12.95 -36.57
C ARG A 65 22.00 -12.35 -36.18
N ARG A 66 21.12 -12.09 -37.14
CA ARG A 66 19.80 -11.50 -36.87
C ARG A 66 18.88 -12.44 -36.11
N LYS A 67 18.87 -13.74 -36.44
CA LYS A 67 18.14 -14.77 -35.66
C LYS A 67 18.62 -14.80 -34.21
N PHE A 68 19.93 -14.72 -33.99
CA PHE A 68 20.49 -14.67 -32.65
C PHE A 68 20.05 -13.41 -31.89
N GLN A 69 20.13 -12.23 -32.51
CA GLN A 69 19.67 -10.97 -31.90
C GLN A 69 18.18 -11.01 -31.53
N HIS A 70 17.33 -11.54 -32.42
CA HIS A 70 15.90 -11.70 -32.14
C HIS A 70 15.66 -12.67 -30.98
N ALA A 71 16.40 -13.79 -30.92
CA ALA A 71 16.29 -14.75 -29.82
C ALA A 71 16.72 -14.12 -28.47
N GLN A 72 17.75 -13.28 -28.47
CA GLN A 72 18.17 -12.54 -27.27
C GLN A 72 17.08 -11.58 -26.80
N LEU A 73 16.55 -10.72 -27.68
CA LEU A 73 15.48 -9.79 -27.33
C LEU A 73 14.23 -10.52 -26.83
N ALA A 74 13.85 -11.64 -27.46
CA ALA A 74 12.72 -12.45 -27.01
C ALA A 74 12.94 -13.04 -25.61
N GLN A 75 14.14 -13.52 -25.31
CA GLN A 75 14.49 -14.05 -23.99
C GLN A 75 14.51 -12.95 -22.92
N GLU A 76 15.07 -11.79 -23.23
CA GLU A 76 15.10 -10.63 -22.34
C GLU A 76 13.68 -10.14 -22.05
N ARG A 77 12.84 -10.02 -23.08
CA ARG A 77 11.42 -9.66 -22.97
C ARG A 77 10.68 -10.63 -22.05
N ALA A 78 10.88 -11.94 -22.25
CA ALA A 78 10.23 -12.96 -21.41
C ALA A 78 10.65 -12.84 -19.95
N THR A 79 11.93 -12.59 -19.69
CA THR A 79 12.47 -12.41 -18.34
C THR A 79 11.88 -11.18 -17.65
N ILE A 80 11.89 -10.03 -18.34
CA ILE A 80 11.35 -8.78 -17.80
C ILE A 80 9.83 -8.86 -17.63
N SER A 81 9.10 -9.53 -18.53
CA SER A 81 7.67 -9.75 -18.37
C SER A 81 7.35 -10.56 -17.11
N GLN A 82 8.11 -11.61 -16.83
CA GLN A 82 7.95 -12.39 -15.60
C GLN A 82 8.22 -11.53 -14.35
N ASP A 83 9.22 -10.65 -14.39
CA ASP A 83 9.51 -9.74 -13.29
C ASP A 83 8.40 -8.71 -13.09
N VAL A 84 7.81 -8.18 -14.18
CA VAL A 84 6.64 -7.29 -14.11
C VAL A 84 5.46 -8.00 -13.46
N ASP A 85 5.18 -9.25 -13.83
CA ASP A 85 4.06 -10.01 -13.25
C ASP A 85 4.28 -10.31 -11.77
N ARG A 86 5.52 -10.65 -11.37
CA ARG A 86 5.88 -10.80 -9.95
C ARG A 86 5.70 -9.50 -9.17
N LEU A 87 6.12 -8.36 -9.73
CA LEU A 87 5.97 -7.05 -9.10
C LEU A 87 4.50 -6.64 -8.98
N ARG A 88 3.66 -6.96 -9.96
CA ARG A 88 2.21 -6.74 -9.89
C ARG A 88 1.58 -7.56 -8.76
N GLN A 89 1.94 -8.83 -8.64
CA GLN A 89 1.45 -9.66 -7.54
C GLN A 89 1.90 -9.10 -6.18
N ALA A 90 3.17 -8.73 -6.04
CA ALA A 90 3.70 -8.12 -4.83
C ALA A 90 2.96 -6.81 -4.48
N ALA A 91 2.62 -5.99 -5.48
CA ALA A 91 1.85 -4.76 -5.27
C ALA A 91 0.43 -5.06 -4.77
N ILE A 92 -0.26 -6.05 -5.36
CA ILE A 92 -1.59 -6.48 -4.91
C ILE A 92 -1.54 -6.93 -3.45
N ASP A 93 -0.58 -7.78 -3.10
CA ASP A 93 -0.43 -8.30 -1.74
C ASP A 93 -0.10 -7.18 -0.74
N ALA A 94 0.78 -6.25 -1.12
CA ALA A 94 1.13 -5.10 -0.29
C ALA A 94 -0.08 -4.20 -0.05
N HIS A 95 -0.87 -3.88 -1.08
CA HIS A 95 -2.10 -3.10 -0.94
C HIS A 95 -3.14 -3.79 -0.07
N GLY A 96 -3.33 -5.11 -0.25
CA GLY A 96 -4.23 -5.89 0.60
C GLY A 96 -3.81 -5.85 2.07
N SER A 97 -2.52 -6.02 2.35
CA SER A 97 -1.99 -5.97 3.72
C SER A 97 -2.10 -4.57 4.35
N GLN A 98 -1.89 -3.50 3.57
CA GLN A 98 -2.06 -2.13 4.04
C GLN A 98 -3.52 -1.86 4.40
N HIS A 99 -4.47 -2.32 3.59
CA HIS A 99 -5.89 -2.10 3.85
C HIS A 99 -6.35 -2.78 5.15
N VAL A 100 -5.83 -3.97 5.46
CA VAL A 100 -6.08 -4.65 6.73
C VAL A 100 -5.54 -3.84 7.92
N LEU A 101 -4.34 -3.26 7.79
CA LEU A 101 -3.75 -2.41 8.84
C LEU A 101 -4.53 -1.11 9.04
N GLU A 102 -4.98 -0.48 7.96
CA GLU A 102 -5.83 0.72 8.02
C GLU A 102 -7.14 0.42 8.76
N THR A 103 -7.78 -0.71 8.45
CA THR A 103 -8.98 -1.18 9.16
C THR A 103 -8.72 -1.40 10.65
N ALA A 104 -7.57 -2.00 11.01
CA ALA A 104 -7.19 -2.19 12.41
C ALA A 104 -6.95 -0.86 13.14
N VAL A 105 -6.38 0.14 12.45
CA VAL A 105 -6.22 1.50 12.98
C VAL A 105 -7.56 2.17 13.24
N GLU A 106 -8.50 2.05 12.31
CA GLU A 106 -9.85 2.60 12.47
C GLU A 106 -10.58 1.95 13.65
N ALA A 107 -10.51 0.62 13.76
CA ALA A 107 -11.08 -0.11 14.89
C ALA A 107 -10.45 0.33 16.24
N PHE A 108 -9.13 0.52 16.28
CA PHE A 108 -8.43 1.02 17.45
C PHE A 108 -8.88 2.43 17.85
N ARG A 109 -9.04 3.33 16.87
CA ARG A 109 -9.54 4.70 17.09
C ARG A 109 -10.95 4.70 17.66
N ALA A 110 -11.84 3.94 17.03
CA ALA A 110 -13.22 3.82 17.50
C ALA A 110 -13.29 3.26 18.93
N ASP A 111 -12.47 2.26 19.26
CA ASP A 111 -12.45 1.70 20.60
C ASP A 111 -11.89 2.65 21.65
N HIS A 112 -10.81 3.37 21.31
CA HIS A 112 -10.25 4.42 22.16
C HIS A 112 -11.30 5.50 22.46
N ASP A 113 -12.00 6.01 21.44
CA ASP A 113 -13.01 7.05 21.60
C ASP A 113 -14.18 6.59 22.46
N ARG A 114 -14.62 5.33 22.31
CA ARG A 114 -15.63 4.72 23.18
C ARG A 114 -15.18 4.65 24.64
N ARG A 115 -13.94 4.24 24.90
CA ARG A 115 -13.39 4.18 26.27
C ARG A 115 -13.32 5.56 26.91
N MET A 116 -12.90 6.57 26.14
CA MET A 116 -12.86 7.96 26.63
C MET A 116 -14.25 8.50 26.95
N ALA A 117 -15.24 8.23 26.09
CA ALA A 117 -16.62 8.61 26.34
C ALA A 117 -17.21 7.91 27.58
N GLN A 118 -16.94 6.61 27.75
CA GLN A 118 -17.37 5.86 28.93
C GLN A 118 -16.72 6.38 30.22
N ALA A 119 -15.43 6.74 30.17
CA ALA A 119 -14.73 7.31 31.32
C ALA A 119 -15.32 8.67 31.73
N ALA A 120 -15.57 9.55 30.75
CA ALA A 120 -16.19 10.85 31.00
C ALA A 120 -17.62 10.74 31.56
N GLN A 121 -18.41 9.77 31.08
CA GLN A 121 -19.74 9.49 31.62
C GLN A 121 -19.65 9.01 33.07
N ARG A 122 -18.76 8.06 33.37
CA ARG A 122 -18.56 7.57 34.75
C ARG A 122 -18.17 8.69 35.71
N GLU A 123 -17.26 9.56 35.30
CA GLU A 123 -16.88 10.73 36.12
C GLU A 123 -18.08 11.66 36.39
N THR A 124 -18.92 11.87 35.37
CA THR A 124 -20.15 12.67 35.52
C THR A 124 -21.14 12.01 36.49
N ASP A 125 -21.35 10.70 36.34
CA ASP A 125 -22.25 9.91 37.19
C ASP A 125 -21.79 9.91 38.66
N ASP A 126 -20.47 9.74 38.89
CA ASP A 126 -19.85 9.77 40.22
C ASP A 126 -20.03 11.15 40.89
N LEU A 127 -19.85 12.24 40.15
CA LEU A 127 -20.07 13.61 40.64
C LEU A 127 -21.55 13.85 40.99
N CYS A 128 -22.47 13.36 40.16
CA CYS A 128 -23.91 13.43 40.43
C CYS A 128 -24.28 12.63 41.69
N ALA A 129 -23.78 11.40 41.84
CA ALA A 129 -24.02 10.56 43.02
C ALA A 129 -23.46 11.20 44.30
N ALA A 130 -22.26 11.77 44.25
CA ALA A 130 -21.67 12.51 45.37
C ALA A 130 -22.53 13.72 45.79
N ARG A 131 -23.06 14.48 44.82
CA ARG A 131 -24.00 15.58 45.11
C ARG A 131 -25.26 15.08 45.79
N HIS A 132 -25.92 14.05 45.25
CA HIS A 132 -27.15 13.52 45.84
C HIS A 132 -26.95 13.00 47.26
N THR A 133 -25.90 12.21 47.52
CA THR A 133 -25.59 11.70 48.87
C THR A 133 -25.32 12.83 49.87
N SER A 134 -24.65 13.91 49.44
CA SER A 134 -24.45 15.10 50.28
C SER A 134 -25.75 15.83 50.64
N SER A 135 -26.71 15.91 49.70
CA SER A 135 -28.03 16.52 49.92
C SER A 135 -28.88 15.69 50.89
N PHE A 136 -28.91 14.36 50.76
CA PHE A 136 -29.61 13.49 51.71
C PHE A 136 -29.02 13.55 53.12
N ARG A 137 -27.69 13.73 53.23
CA ARG A 137 -27.02 13.91 54.52
C ARG A 137 -27.40 15.22 55.22
N GLN A 138 -27.75 16.27 54.48
CA GLN A 138 -28.23 17.54 55.06
C GLN A 138 -29.68 17.44 55.55
N ILE A 139 -30.54 16.70 54.84
CA ILE A 139 -31.95 16.50 55.22
C ILE A 139 -32.09 15.60 56.47
N GLY A 140 -31.15 14.67 56.67
CA GLY A 140 -31.12 13.77 57.82
C GLY A 140 -30.44 14.31 59.09
N LYS A 141 -30.05 15.59 59.15
CA LYS A 141 -29.59 16.17 60.42
C LYS A 141 -30.79 16.39 61.34
N PRO A 142 -30.91 15.69 62.49
CA PRO A 142 -31.98 15.96 63.43
C PRO A 142 -31.85 17.41 63.92
N GLU A 143 -32.95 18.15 63.82
CA GLU A 143 -33.09 19.49 64.38
C GLU A 143 -32.70 19.43 65.87
N PRO A 144 -31.74 20.23 66.35
CA PRO A 144 -31.37 20.21 67.75
C PRO A 144 -32.59 20.63 68.57
N LEU A 145 -33.06 19.73 69.44
CA LEU A 145 -34.15 19.96 70.37
C LEU A 145 -33.94 21.30 71.07
N ARG A 146 -34.80 22.28 70.78
CA ARG A 146 -34.76 23.58 71.43
C ARG A 146 -34.98 23.38 72.93
N PRO A 147 -34.13 23.91 73.81
CA PRO A 147 -34.35 23.81 75.25
C PRO A 147 -35.63 24.57 75.61
N SER A 148 -36.59 23.85 76.16
CA SER A 148 -37.83 24.39 76.75
C SER A 148 -37.46 25.32 77.90
N THR A 149 -37.49 26.64 77.66
CA THR A 149 -37.40 27.65 78.71
C THR A 149 -38.67 27.64 79.54
N ARG A 150 -38.50 27.46 80.85
CA ARG A 150 -39.52 27.53 81.89
C ARG A 150 -39.68 28.95 82.40
#